data_AF-A0A538TI64-F1
#
_entry.id   AF-A0A538TI64-F1
#
_cell.length_a   1.000
_cell.length_b   1.000
_cell.length_c   1.000
_cell.angle_alpha   90.00
_cell.angle_beta   90.00
_cell.angle_gamma   90.00
#
_symmetry.space_group_name_H-M   'P 1'
#
loop_
_entity.id
_entity.type
_entity.pdbx_description
1 polymer ?
#
loop_
_entity_poly.entity_id
_entity_poly.type
_entity_poly.pdbx_seq_one_letter_code
_entity_poly.pdbx_strand_id
1 'polypeptide(L)'
;MTATRRSPAPDSRGTPIFIALPSRIRTHGTRDSNRKEPLVKSITRTRGRATARTKSRGKTGARRRSRPKLRREFADYIRKIDTYRGGRPAMPLLRTGPGKIARAVQGLTPSQVRRRPARGKWSISEIVGHLLDTEIVYGFRCRMALSESGRPVQAYNQTVWTETLRHRRRSVPRTVAQIQLLRKINLELVGSVPRRTWKRYGEHPERGRETVRRTLELVAGHDLNHLDQIQAIKKKFGW
;
A
#
# COMPACT_ATOMS: atom_id res chain seq x y z
N MET A 1 -48.29 49.41 6.00
CA MET A 1 -47.10 50.15 5.53
C MET A 1 -45.88 49.25 5.75
N THR A 2 -45.44 48.52 4.71
CA THR A 2 -44.21 48.79 3.92
C THR A 2 -42.93 48.47 4.69
N ALA A 3 -41.92 47.77 4.20
CA ALA A 3 -41.70 47.03 2.96
C ALA A 3 -40.47 46.13 3.20
N THR A 4 -40.42 45.05 2.46
CA THR A 4 -39.30 44.14 2.20
C THR A 4 -38.00 44.87 1.82
N ARG A 5 -36.84 44.33 2.23
CA ARG A 5 -35.65 44.32 1.36
C ARG A 5 -34.74 43.10 1.61
N ARG A 6 -34.50 42.39 0.51
CA ARG A 6 -33.66 41.20 0.31
C ARG A 6 -32.27 41.60 -0.21
N SER A 7 -31.30 40.70 0.01
CA SER A 7 -30.18 40.30 -0.87
C SER A 7 -28.97 41.25 -1.04
N PRO A 8 -27.72 40.76 -1.31
CA PRO A 8 -27.42 39.68 -2.25
C PRO A 8 -26.44 38.56 -1.84
N ALA A 9 -26.50 37.49 -2.63
CA ALA A 9 -25.53 36.39 -2.71
C ALA A 9 -24.24 36.82 -3.44
N PRO A 10 -23.10 36.13 -3.22
CA PRO A 10 -22.05 36.05 -4.21
C PRO A 10 -22.25 34.83 -5.13
N ASP A 11 -22.15 35.13 -6.41
CA ASP A 11 -22.30 34.23 -7.56
C ASP A 11 -21.11 33.28 -7.73
N SER A 12 -21.46 32.18 -8.38
CA SER A 12 -20.73 31.02 -8.86
C SER A 12 -19.40 31.26 -9.58
N ARG A 13 -18.50 30.29 -9.43
CA ARG A 13 -17.78 29.62 -10.53
C ARG A 13 -17.03 28.40 -9.98
N GLY A 14 -17.57 27.22 -10.25
CA GLY A 14 -16.97 25.94 -9.87
C GLY A 14 -17.84 24.79 -10.34
N THR A 15 -17.71 24.45 -11.62
CA THR A 15 -18.42 23.34 -12.29
C THR A 15 -18.11 22.00 -11.60
N PRO A 16 -19.11 21.23 -11.14
CA PRO A 16 -18.88 19.84 -10.73
C PRO A 16 -18.91 18.92 -11.96
N ILE A 17 -17.85 18.13 -12.14
CA ILE A 17 -17.81 17.02 -13.10
C ILE A 17 -18.66 15.88 -12.53
N PHE A 18 -19.84 15.67 -13.10
CA PHE A 18 -20.68 14.49 -12.85
C PHE A 18 -20.16 13.31 -13.69
N ILE A 19 -19.70 12.25 -13.03
CA ILE A 19 -19.52 10.93 -13.65
C ILE A 19 -20.86 10.20 -13.56
N ALA A 20 -21.51 10.00 -14.69
CA ALA A 20 -22.76 9.27 -14.81
C ALA A 20 -22.54 7.76 -14.58
N LEU A 21 -23.26 7.20 -13.61
CA LEU A 21 -23.46 5.75 -13.45
C LEU A 21 -24.81 5.39 -14.10
N PRO A 22 -24.89 4.41 -15.02
CA PRO A 22 -26.18 3.91 -15.46
C PRO A 22 -26.79 3.05 -14.35
N SER A 23 -27.93 3.50 -13.83
CA SER A 23 -28.82 2.70 -12.96
C SER A 23 -30.01 2.23 -13.79
N ARG A 24 -30.26 0.92 -13.81
CA ARG A 24 -31.59 0.29 -13.75
C ARG A 24 -31.44 -1.24 -13.73
N ILE A 25 -31.60 -1.82 -12.55
CA ILE A 25 -32.02 -3.21 -12.39
C ILE A 25 -33.55 -3.19 -12.35
N ARG A 26 -34.20 -3.91 -13.26
CA ARG A 26 -35.62 -4.29 -13.17
C ARG A 26 -35.69 -5.81 -13.22
N THR A 27 -36.45 -6.39 -12.30
CA THR A 27 -36.72 -7.82 -12.17
C THR A 27 -37.93 -8.25 -13.02
N HIS A 28 -37.78 -9.36 -13.76
CA HIS A 28 -38.66 -10.54 -13.86
C HIS A 28 -38.67 -11.17 -15.26
N GLY A 29 -38.55 -12.51 -15.30
CA GLY A 29 -39.39 -13.36 -16.15
C GLY A 29 -38.84 -13.87 -17.49
N THR A 30 -38.40 -15.14 -17.46
CA THR A 30 -38.64 -16.22 -18.46
C THR A 30 -38.05 -16.21 -19.89
N ARG A 31 -37.33 -17.32 -20.16
CA ARG A 31 -37.27 -18.16 -21.39
C ARG A 31 -36.57 -17.67 -22.67
N ASP A 32 -35.44 -18.35 -22.93
CA ASP A 32 -35.16 -19.25 -24.07
C ASP A 32 -34.52 -18.73 -25.38
N SER A 33 -33.64 -19.61 -25.89
CA SER A 33 -33.15 -19.81 -27.25
C SER A 33 -32.09 -18.88 -27.88
N ASN A 34 -30.87 -19.43 -27.97
CA ASN A 34 -30.15 -19.74 -29.22
C ASN A 34 -30.08 -18.64 -30.32
N ARG A 35 -28.92 -17.96 -30.45
CA ARG A 35 -28.37 -17.59 -31.77
C ARG A 35 -26.89 -17.22 -31.73
N LYS A 36 -26.11 -17.85 -32.61
CA LYS A 36 -24.71 -17.56 -32.92
C LYS A 36 -24.61 -16.43 -33.96
N GLU A 37 -23.42 -15.80 -33.97
CA GLU A 37 -22.73 -15.08 -35.08
C GLU A 37 -23.11 -13.63 -35.45
N PRO A 38 -22.25 -12.84 -36.15
CA PRO A 38 -20.79 -12.91 -36.34
C PRO A 38 -20.03 -11.55 -36.30
N LEU A 39 -18.69 -11.71 -36.32
CA LEU A 39 -17.61 -10.89 -36.87
C LEU A 39 -17.98 -9.71 -37.80
N VAL A 40 -17.54 -8.48 -37.47
CA VAL A 40 -17.52 -7.34 -38.43
C VAL A 40 -16.16 -7.24 -39.10
N LYS A 41 -16.17 -7.36 -40.42
CA LYS A 41 -15.05 -7.17 -41.36
C LYS A 41 -14.86 -5.69 -41.72
N SER A 42 -13.59 -5.32 -41.89
CA SER A 42 -13.00 -4.42 -42.91
C SER A 42 -13.69 -3.10 -43.27
N ILE A 43 -12.95 -2.00 -43.07
CA ILE A 43 -13.04 -0.78 -43.90
C ILE A 43 -11.68 -0.51 -44.55
N THR A 44 -11.79 0.00 -45.76
CA THR A 44 -10.94 -0.02 -46.94
C THR A 44 -9.70 0.89 -46.94
N ARG A 45 -8.78 0.49 -47.81
CA ARG A 45 -7.54 1.14 -48.28
C ARG A 45 -7.84 2.48 -48.99
N THR A 46 -7.07 3.52 -48.66
CA THR A 46 -6.81 4.65 -49.55
C THR A 46 -5.30 4.76 -49.80
N ARG A 47 -4.89 4.68 -51.07
CA ARG A 47 -3.52 4.89 -51.54
C ARG A 47 -3.22 6.39 -51.55
N GLY A 48 -2.04 6.78 -51.05
CA GLY A 48 -1.53 8.14 -51.13
C GLY A 48 -0.01 8.18 -51.06
N ARG A 49 0.61 8.20 -52.25
CA ARG A 49 1.92 8.76 -52.66
C ARG A 49 3.15 8.63 -51.74
N ALA A 50 4.16 7.96 -52.28
CA ALA A 50 5.53 7.90 -51.77
C ALA A 50 6.23 9.26 -51.82
N THR A 51 6.94 9.61 -50.74
CA THR A 51 7.99 10.63 -50.73
C THR A 51 9.22 10.11 -49.99
N ALA A 52 10.35 10.67 -50.39
CA ALA A 52 11.72 10.19 -50.27
C ALA A 52 12.18 9.77 -48.86
N ARG A 53 13.00 8.71 -48.88
CA ARG A 53 13.67 8.07 -47.74
C ARG A 53 14.98 8.80 -47.44
N THR A 54 14.96 9.74 -46.50
CA THR A 54 16.18 10.35 -45.96
C THR A 54 16.68 9.51 -44.78
N LYS A 55 17.80 8.80 -44.95
CA LYS A 55 18.47 8.09 -43.85
C LYS A 55 19.14 9.11 -42.92
N SER A 56 18.43 9.58 -41.89
CA SER A 56 19.10 10.23 -40.75
C SER A 56 19.59 9.14 -39.79
N ARG A 57 20.90 8.94 -39.74
CA ARG A 57 21.55 8.19 -38.67
C ARG A 57 21.54 9.04 -37.40
N GLY A 58 20.36 9.16 -36.78
CA GLY A 58 20.23 9.69 -35.43
C GLY A 58 20.80 8.68 -34.45
N LYS A 59 22.03 8.90 -33.96
CA LYS A 59 22.52 8.27 -32.73
C LYS A 59 21.66 8.80 -31.57
N THR A 60 20.49 8.21 -31.34
CA THR A 60 19.75 8.39 -30.10
C THR A 60 20.47 7.59 -29.03
N GLY A 61 21.54 8.19 -28.48
CA GLY A 61 22.06 7.79 -27.19
C GLY A 61 20.92 7.92 -26.19
N ALA A 62 20.25 6.80 -25.87
CA ALA A 62 19.29 6.74 -24.80
C ALA A 62 20.04 7.17 -23.53
N ARG A 63 19.91 8.45 -23.18
CA ARG A 63 20.55 9.05 -22.02
C ARG A 63 19.99 8.29 -20.82
N ARG A 64 20.77 7.34 -20.32
CA ARG A 64 20.45 6.53 -19.14
C ARG A 64 20.25 7.52 -18.00
N ARG A 65 19.00 7.94 -17.77
CA ARG A 65 18.65 8.88 -16.70
C ARG A 65 19.22 8.27 -15.42
N SER A 66 20.17 8.97 -14.81
CA SER A 66 20.76 8.54 -13.55
C SER A 66 19.62 8.38 -12.55
N ARG A 67 19.59 7.23 -11.87
CA ARG A 67 18.55 6.96 -10.89
C ARG A 67 18.66 8.02 -9.80
N PRO A 68 17.56 8.69 -9.42
CA PRO A 68 17.61 9.65 -8.32
C PRO A 68 18.16 8.94 -7.07
N LYS A 69 19.15 9.55 -6.42
CA LYS A 69 19.75 9.01 -5.20
C LYS A 69 18.68 9.00 -4.11
N LEU A 70 18.61 7.89 -3.36
CA LEU A 70 17.78 7.77 -2.16
C LEU A 70 18.10 8.94 -1.22
N ARG A 71 17.08 9.67 -0.76
CA ARG A 71 17.29 10.71 0.26
C ARG A 71 17.91 10.05 1.50
N ARG A 72 18.89 10.74 2.11
CA ARG A 72 19.71 10.20 3.21
C ARG A 72 18.85 9.65 4.34
N GLU A 73 17.79 10.37 4.72
CA GLU A 73 16.83 9.96 5.76
C GLU A 73 16.23 8.56 5.54
N PHE A 74 15.81 8.23 4.32
CA PHE A 74 15.26 6.92 3.99
C PHE A 74 16.33 5.84 3.98
N ALA A 75 17.54 6.18 3.50
CA ALA A 75 18.66 5.26 3.53
C ALA A 75 19.03 4.89 4.97
N ASP A 76 19.09 5.88 5.86
CA ASP A 76 19.44 5.72 7.27
C ASP A 76 18.37 4.89 7.99
N TYR A 77 17.09 5.17 7.73
CA TYR A 77 15.97 4.37 8.24
C TYR A 77 16.05 2.91 7.78
N ILE A 78 16.25 2.67 6.49
CA ILE A 78 16.36 1.31 5.94
C ILE A 78 17.52 0.55 6.60
N ARG A 79 18.70 1.17 6.71
CA ARG A 79 19.86 0.55 7.37
C ARG A 79 19.54 0.19 8.83
N LYS A 80 18.89 1.08 9.56
CA LYS A 80 18.42 0.79 10.92
C LYS A 80 17.47 -0.41 10.94
N ILE A 81 16.49 -0.49 10.03
CA ILE A 81 15.56 -1.62 10.00
C ILE A 81 16.29 -2.94 9.70
N ASP A 82 17.31 -2.92 8.84
CA ASP A 82 18.10 -4.11 8.52
C ASP A 82 18.87 -4.66 9.74
N THR A 83 19.34 -3.80 10.66
CA THR A 83 20.07 -4.26 11.86
C THR A 83 19.20 -5.12 12.76
N TYR A 84 17.90 -4.84 12.87
CA TYR A 84 16.98 -5.67 13.67
C TYR A 84 16.90 -7.10 13.14
N ARG A 85 16.96 -7.27 11.81
CA ARG A 85 16.95 -8.60 11.22
C ARG A 85 18.27 -9.32 11.48
N GLY A 86 19.39 -8.61 11.46
CA GLY A 86 20.73 -9.15 11.78
C GLY A 86 21.10 -10.32 10.86
N GLY A 87 20.81 -10.21 9.56
CA GLY A 87 21.06 -11.27 8.57
C GLY A 87 20.11 -12.48 8.61
N ARG A 88 19.25 -12.60 9.63
CA ARG A 88 18.29 -13.71 9.74
C ARG A 88 17.32 -13.77 8.55
N PRO A 89 16.91 -14.96 8.10
CA PRO A 89 15.99 -15.10 6.99
C PRO A 89 14.62 -14.45 7.29
N ALA A 90 14.06 -13.74 6.32
CA ALA A 90 12.80 -13.01 6.50
C ALA A 90 11.60 -13.92 6.78
N MET A 91 11.43 -15.02 6.02
CA MET A 91 10.22 -15.84 6.09
C MET A 91 9.94 -16.42 7.49
N PRO A 92 10.91 -17.04 8.20
CA PRO A 92 10.68 -17.51 9.57
C PRO A 92 10.31 -16.39 10.55
N LEU A 93 10.94 -15.22 10.43
CA LEU A 93 10.61 -14.05 11.25
C LEU A 93 9.19 -13.58 10.98
N LEU A 94 8.80 -13.45 9.70
CA LEU A 94 7.46 -13.04 9.31
C LEU A 94 6.38 -14.04 9.75
N ARG A 95 6.68 -15.35 9.73
CA ARG A 95 5.75 -16.39 10.18
C ARG A 95 5.48 -16.30 11.69
N THR A 96 6.52 -16.01 12.48
CA THR A 96 6.42 -15.96 13.95
C THR A 96 6.05 -14.57 14.50
N GLY A 97 6.22 -13.51 13.70
CA GLY A 97 5.98 -12.11 14.07
C GLY A 97 4.60 -11.85 14.70
N PRO A 98 3.48 -12.23 14.06
CA PRO A 98 2.15 -11.99 14.62
C PRO A 98 1.93 -12.65 15.99
N GLY A 99 2.50 -13.84 16.21
CA GLY A 99 2.47 -14.51 17.52
C GLY A 99 3.29 -13.77 18.58
N LYS A 100 4.43 -13.18 18.20
CA LYS A 100 5.22 -12.32 19.09
C LYS A 100 4.47 -11.03 19.44
N ILE A 101 3.80 -10.41 18.47
CA ILE A 101 2.97 -9.21 18.68
C ILE A 101 1.83 -9.54 19.65
N ALA A 102 1.13 -10.66 19.43
CA ALA A 102 0.06 -11.11 20.31
C ALA A 102 0.53 -11.26 21.77
N ARG A 103 1.66 -11.96 21.99
CA ARG A 103 2.25 -12.11 23.32
C ARG A 103 2.69 -10.78 23.93
N ALA A 104 3.23 -9.87 23.12
CA ALA A 104 3.72 -8.58 23.62
C ALA A 104 2.62 -7.68 24.18
N VAL A 105 1.38 -7.85 23.69
CA VAL A 105 0.22 -7.04 24.13
C VAL A 105 -0.74 -7.80 25.04
N GLN A 106 -0.49 -9.09 25.29
CA GLN A 106 -1.30 -9.92 26.16
C GLN A 106 -1.30 -9.36 27.59
N GLY A 107 -2.48 -9.37 28.23
CA GLY A 107 -2.65 -8.88 29.61
C GLY A 107 -2.73 -7.35 29.76
N LEU A 108 -2.47 -6.58 28.69
CA LEU A 108 -2.58 -5.12 28.77
C LEU A 108 -4.03 -4.65 28.71
N THR A 109 -4.39 -3.74 29.61
CA THR A 109 -5.71 -3.14 29.66
C THR A 109 -5.92 -2.11 28.52
N PRO A 110 -7.18 -1.76 28.20
CA PRO A 110 -7.46 -0.74 27.20
C PRO A 110 -6.84 0.64 27.52
N SER A 111 -6.72 1.02 28.79
CA SER A 111 -6.07 2.29 29.18
C SER A 111 -4.56 2.24 28.96
N GLN A 112 -3.91 1.13 29.31
CA GLN A 112 -2.48 0.92 29.10
C GLN A 112 -2.12 1.01 27.61
N VAL A 113 -2.80 0.25 26.74
CA VAL A 113 -2.46 0.24 25.31
C VAL A 113 -2.68 1.58 24.61
N ARG A 114 -3.52 2.48 25.17
CA ARG A 114 -3.79 3.82 24.62
C ARG A 114 -2.86 4.91 25.14
N ARG A 115 -2.08 4.63 26.20
CA ARG A 115 -1.19 5.62 26.80
C ARG A 115 0.03 5.82 25.90
N ARG A 116 0.25 7.06 25.45
CA ARG A 116 1.47 7.43 24.72
C ARG A 116 2.63 7.61 25.71
N PRO A 117 3.85 7.14 25.40
CA PRO A 117 5.00 7.23 26.30
C PRO A 117 5.59 8.64 26.40
N ALA A 118 5.36 9.49 25.40
CA ALA A 118 5.78 10.90 25.36
C ALA A 118 5.00 11.64 24.27
N ARG A 119 5.08 12.98 24.28
CA ARG A 119 4.55 13.82 23.20
C ARG A 119 5.19 13.42 21.86
N GLY A 120 4.37 13.28 20.82
CA GLY A 120 4.83 12.90 19.48
C GLY A 120 5.26 11.43 19.33
N LYS A 121 5.08 10.59 20.34
CA LYS A 121 5.33 9.13 20.25
C LYS A 121 4.02 8.36 20.23
N TRP A 122 4.02 7.24 19.52
CA TRP A 122 2.85 6.36 19.44
C TRP A 122 2.67 5.53 20.71
N SER A 123 1.41 5.29 21.05
CA SER A 123 0.96 4.27 22.01
C SER A 123 1.03 2.87 21.39
N ILE A 124 0.88 1.83 22.22
CA ILE A 124 0.86 0.44 21.74
C ILE A 124 -0.29 0.21 20.75
N SER A 125 -1.47 0.75 21.01
CA SER A 125 -2.64 0.66 20.12
C SER A 125 -2.36 1.29 18.75
N GLU A 126 -1.64 2.40 18.72
CA GLU A 126 -1.23 3.06 17.47
C GLU A 126 -0.16 2.26 16.73
N ILE A 127 0.84 1.70 17.43
CA ILE A 127 1.84 0.81 16.84
C ILE A 127 1.17 -0.42 16.22
N VAL A 128 0.26 -1.06 16.93
CA VAL A 128 -0.46 -2.25 16.43
C VAL A 128 -1.36 -1.88 15.25
N GLY A 129 -2.02 -0.72 15.28
CA GLY A 129 -2.77 -0.21 14.13
C GLY A 129 -1.90 0.02 12.90
N HIS A 130 -0.72 0.61 13.08
CA HIS A 130 0.26 0.82 12.02
C HIS A 130 0.79 -0.50 11.44
N LEU A 131 1.02 -1.52 12.28
CA LEU A 131 1.41 -2.86 11.81
C LEU A 131 0.30 -3.53 10.99
N LEU A 132 -0.98 -3.28 11.30
CA LEU A 132 -2.09 -3.75 10.45
C LEU A 132 -2.06 -3.06 9.08
N ASP A 133 -1.95 -1.73 9.05
CA ASP A 133 -1.90 -0.98 7.79
C ASP A 133 -0.69 -1.40 6.94
N THR A 134 0.42 -1.72 7.61
CA THR A 134 1.64 -2.29 7.01
C THR A 134 1.37 -3.61 6.28
N GLU A 135 0.58 -4.54 6.86
CA GLU A 135 0.21 -5.80 6.19
C GLU A 135 -0.59 -5.56 4.91
N ILE A 136 -1.50 -4.60 4.93
CA ILE A 136 -2.34 -4.25 3.77
C ILE A 136 -1.46 -3.70 2.64
N VAL A 137 -0.63 -2.71 2.95
CA VAL A 137 0.23 -2.04 1.98
C VAL A 137 1.23 -3.01 1.35
N TYR A 138 1.94 -3.79 2.17
CA TYR A 138 2.94 -4.70 1.63
C TYR A 138 2.33 -5.92 0.94
N GLY A 139 1.18 -6.42 1.42
CA GLY A 139 0.42 -7.44 0.73
C GLY A 139 0.00 -6.99 -0.68
N PHE A 140 -0.49 -5.76 -0.82
CA PHE A 140 -0.83 -5.18 -2.12
C PHE A 140 0.42 -4.98 -2.99
N ARG A 141 1.49 -4.39 -2.47
CA ARG A 141 2.74 -4.17 -3.22
C ARG A 141 3.39 -5.46 -3.69
N CYS A 142 3.33 -6.54 -2.90
CA CYS A 142 3.82 -7.85 -3.33
C CYS A 142 3.03 -8.38 -4.53
N ARG A 143 1.70 -8.26 -4.52
CA ARG A 143 0.84 -8.62 -5.66
C ARG A 143 1.19 -7.81 -6.90
N MET A 144 1.31 -6.49 -6.75
CA MET A 144 1.72 -5.60 -7.85
C MET A 144 3.11 -5.97 -8.39
N ALA A 145 4.11 -6.18 -7.54
CA ALA A 145 5.44 -6.56 -7.98
C ALA A 145 5.45 -7.93 -8.69
N LEU A 146 4.72 -8.92 -8.16
CA LEU A 146 4.63 -10.26 -8.74
C LEU A 146 3.91 -10.26 -10.08
N SER A 147 2.80 -9.54 -10.22
CA SER A 147 1.98 -9.53 -11.44
C SER A 147 2.45 -8.49 -12.44
N GLU A 148 2.75 -7.28 -11.98
CA GLU A 148 3.03 -6.09 -12.77
C GLU A 148 4.42 -5.50 -12.43
N SER A 149 5.45 -6.32 -12.58
CA SER A 149 6.82 -5.93 -12.22
C SER A 149 7.26 -4.67 -12.95
N GLY A 150 7.92 -3.77 -12.23
CA GLY A 150 8.45 -2.51 -12.76
C GLY A 150 7.47 -1.34 -12.66
N ARG A 151 6.23 -1.55 -12.23
CA ARG A 151 5.27 -0.46 -12.03
C ARG A 151 5.59 0.38 -10.78
N PRO A 152 5.24 1.68 -10.78
CA PRO A 152 5.29 2.50 -9.58
C PRO A 152 4.42 1.94 -8.45
N VAL A 153 4.85 2.10 -7.21
CA VAL A 153 4.05 1.76 -6.02
C VAL A 153 3.84 2.98 -5.13
N GLN A 154 2.64 3.13 -4.59
CA GLN A 154 2.26 4.31 -3.82
C GLN A 154 2.93 4.33 -2.44
N ALA A 155 3.58 5.44 -2.07
CA ALA A 155 4.01 5.71 -0.69
C ALA A 155 2.83 6.18 0.17
N TYR A 156 2.91 6.03 1.49
CA TYR A 156 1.87 6.48 2.40
C TYR A 156 2.47 7.17 3.62
N ASN A 157 1.76 8.16 4.16
CA ASN A 157 2.17 8.87 5.36
C ASN A 157 1.60 8.16 6.59
N GLN A 158 2.43 7.30 7.18
CA GLN A 158 2.10 6.50 8.38
C GLN A 158 1.60 7.34 9.57
N THR A 159 2.12 8.56 9.78
CA THR A 159 1.68 9.44 10.87
C THR A 159 0.27 9.96 10.62
N VAL A 160 0.00 10.41 9.39
CA VAL A 160 -1.33 10.86 8.99
C VAL A 160 -2.33 9.71 9.07
N TRP A 161 -1.98 8.52 8.56
CA TRP A 161 -2.84 7.34 8.63
C TRP A 161 -3.17 6.96 10.07
N THR A 162 -2.16 6.94 10.95
CA THR A 162 -2.35 6.60 12.36
C THR A 162 -3.37 7.51 13.05
N GLU A 163 -3.30 8.81 12.79
CA GLU A 163 -4.20 9.81 13.38
C GLU A 163 -5.58 9.79 12.71
N THR A 164 -5.64 9.88 11.37
CA THR A 164 -6.89 9.92 10.59
C THR A 164 -7.73 8.66 10.76
N LEU A 165 -7.09 7.48 10.77
CA LEU A 165 -7.75 6.19 10.97
C LEU A 165 -7.91 5.85 12.46
N ARG A 166 -7.66 6.82 13.35
CA ARG A 166 -7.92 6.80 14.79
C ARG A 166 -7.40 5.54 15.47
N HIS A 167 -6.16 5.13 15.15
CA HIS A 167 -5.63 3.85 15.61
C HIS A 167 -5.67 3.69 17.13
N ARG A 168 -5.48 4.79 17.88
CA ARG A 168 -5.58 4.82 19.34
C ARG A 168 -6.93 4.32 19.90
N ARG A 169 -7.98 4.28 19.09
CA ARG A 169 -9.32 3.80 19.50
C ARG A 169 -9.59 2.34 19.09
N ARG A 170 -8.67 1.69 18.37
CA ARG A 170 -8.84 0.31 17.90
C ARG A 170 -8.76 -0.67 19.07
N SER A 171 -9.52 -1.75 18.97
CA SER A 171 -9.38 -2.91 19.84
C SER A 171 -8.12 -3.67 19.46
N VAL A 172 -7.09 -3.59 20.31
CA VAL A 172 -5.79 -4.27 20.08
C VAL A 172 -5.95 -5.77 19.84
N PRO A 173 -6.73 -6.54 20.61
CA PRO A 173 -6.93 -7.97 20.33
C PRO A 173 -7.51 -8.24 18.94
N ARG A 174 -8.53 -7.45 18.51
CA ARG A 174 -9.10 -7.59 17.17
C ARG A 174 -8.09 -7.23 16.07
N THR A 175 -7.33 -6.16 16.27
CA THR A 175 -6.30 -5.74 15.31
C THR A 175 -5.17 -6.76 15.19
N VAL A 176 -4.76 -7.41 16.29
CA VAL A 176 -3.78 -8.51 16.25
C VAL A 176 -4.32 -9.71 15.46
N ALA A 177 -5.59 -10.09 15.65
CA ALA A 177 -6.19 -11.17 14.87
C ALA A 177 -6.23 -10.85 13.36
N GLN A 178 -6.49 -9.59 13.00
CA GLN A 178 -6.41 -9.13 11.61
C GLN A 178 -5.00 -9.21 11.04
N ILE A 179 -3.98 -8.81 11.82
CA ILE A 179 -2.56 -8.95 11.43
C ILE A 179 -2.22 -10.43 11.20
N GLN A 180 -2.63 -11.33 12.10
CA GLN A 180 -2.38 -12.77 11.97
C GLN A 180 -2.97 -13.33 10.68
N LEU A 181 -4.24 -12.99 10.39
CA LEU A 181 -4.92 -13.41 9.17
C LEU A 181 -4.25 -12.87 7.91
N LEU A 182 -4.00 -11.56 7.84
CA LEU A 182 -3.36 -10.95 6.67
C LEU A 182 -1.94 -11.46 6.45
N ARG A 183 -1.17 -11.65 7.52
CA ARG A 183 0.18 -12.23 7.43
C ARG A 183 0.13 -13.65 6.85
N LYS A 184 -0.81 -14.48 7.30
CA LYS A 184 -1.00 -15.84 6.76
C LYS A 184 -1.27 -15.78 5.25
N ILE A 185 -2.27 -15.00 4.84
CA ILE A 185 -2.66 -14.81 3.44
C ILE A 185 -1.47 -14.32 2.59
N ASN A 186 -0.74 -13.32 3.08
CA ASN A 186 0.39 -12.74 2.37
C ASN A 186 1.56 -13.72 2.22
N LEU A 187 1.86 -14.51 3.25
CA LEU A 187 2.93 -15.50 3.19
C LEU A 187 2.57 -16.72 2.33
N GLU A 188 1.31 -17.13 2.31
CA GLU A 188 0.81 -18.17 1.40
C GLU A 188 0.96 -17.74 -0.07
N LEU A 189 0.56 -16.52 -0.41
CA LEU A 189 0.77 -15.96 -1.75
C LEU A 189 2.24 -15.94 -2.16
N VAL A 190 3.11 -15.41 -1.30
CA VAL A 190 4.54 -15.29 -1.62
C VAL A 190 5.22 -16.67 -1.67
N GLY A 191 4.73 -17.62 -0.87
CA GLY A 191 5.18 -19.01 -0.86
C GLY A 191 4.71 -19.84 -2.05
N SER A 192 3.59 -19.48 -2.70
CA SER A 192 3.06 -20.21 -3.86
C SER A 192 3.81 -19.94 -5.16
N VAL A 193 4.67 -18.92 -5.20
CA VAL A 193 5.51 -18.59 -6.36
C VAL A 193 6.97 -19.04 -6.15
N PRO A 194 7.68 -19.47 -7.22
CA PRO A 194 9.09 -19.85 -7.10
C PRO A 194 9.97 -18.74 -6.52
N ARG A 195 10.95 -19.09 -5.68
CA ARG A 195 11.87 -18.11 -5.05
C ARG A 195 12.62 -17.22 -6.04
N ARG A 196 12.85 -17.71 -7.27
CA ARG A 196 13.45 -16.92 -8.37
C ARG A 196 12.56 -15.74 -8.79
N THR A 197 11.25 -15.85 -8.62
CA THR A 197 10.26 -14.81 -8.94
C THR A 197 10.31 -13.66 -7.96
N TRP A 198 10.87 -13.85 -6.75
CA TRP A 198 10.98 -12.79 -5.74
C TRP A 198 11.92 -11.65 -6.13
N LYS A 199 12.62 -11.76 -7.27
CA LYS A 199 13.40 -10.66 -7.88
C LYS A 199 12.52 -9.62 -8.59
N ARG A 200 11.25 -9.93 -8.86
CA ARG A 200 10.27 -8.96 -9.40
C ARG A 200 10.04 -7.84 -8.38
N TYR A 201 9.68 -6.66 -8.86
CA TYR A 201 9.78 -5.44 -8.06
C TYR A 201 8.73 -4.39 -8.43
N GLY A 202 8.49 -3.45 -7.50
CA GLY A 202 7.87 -2.15 -7.78
C GLY A 202 8.88 -1.01 -7.66
N GLU A 203 8.59 0.13 -8.28
CA GLU A 203 9.40 1.36 -8.13
C GLU A 203 8.75 2.27 -7.07
N HIS A 204 9.34 2.33 -5.88
CA HIS A 204 8.86 3.17 -4.78
C HIS A 204 9.38 4.62 -4.96
N PRO A 205 8.53 5.65 -4.84
CA PRO A 205 8.92 7.03 -5.13
C PRO A 205 10.05 7.52 -4.20
N GLU A 206 10.06 7.03 -2.96
CA GLU A 206 11.09 7.41 -1.98
C GLU A 206 12.27 6.45 -1.93
N ARG A 207 12.05 5.12 -2.11
CA ARG A 207 13.04 4.07 -1.85
C ARG A 207 13.66 3.47 -3.10
N GLY A 208 13.17 3.86 -4.28
CA GLY A 208 13.54 3.28 -5.56
C GLY A 208 13.02 1.85 -5.71
N ARG A 209 13.78 1.01 -6.43
CA ARG A 209 13.38 -0.37 -6.73
C ARG A 209 13.31 -1.21 -5.46
N GLU A 210 12.13 -1.73 -5.19
CA GLU A 210 11.86 -2.63 -4.07
C GLU A 210 11.38 -3.98 -4.61
N THR A 211 12.25 -4.99 -4.52
CA THR A 211 11.90 -6.36 -4.92
C THR A 211 10.97 -7.00 -3.89
N VAL A 212 10.19 -8.02 -4.28
CA VAL A 212 9.38 -8.81 -3.33
C VAL A 212 10.27 -9.34 -2.21
N ARG A 213 11.44 -9.89 -2.55
CA ARG A 213 12.42 -10.31 -1.55
C ARG A 213 12.69 -9.18 -0.57
N ARG A 214 13.08 -8.00 -1.07
CA ARG A 214 13.45 -6.84 -0.25
C ARG A 214 12.30 -6.37 0.64
N THR A 215 11.07 -6.34 0.12
CA THR A 215 9.88 -6.02 0.91
C THR A 215 9.74 -6.95 2.11
N LEU A 216 9.89 -8.27 1.93
CA LEU A 216 9.82 -9.23 3.05
C LEU A 216 10.90 -8.97 4.11
N GLU A 217 12.11 -8.60 3.69
CA GLU A 217 13.21 -8.28 4.62
C GLU A 217 12.91 -7.04 5.45
N LEU A 218 12.41 -5.99 4.78
CA LEU A 218 12.03 -4.74 5.42
C LEU A 218 10.91 -4.97 6.43
N VAL A 219 9.87 -5.73 6.07
CA VAL A 219 8.77 -6.06 7.01
C VAL A 219 9.27 -6.86 8.20
N ALA A 220 10.17 -7.83 7.98
CA ALA A 220 10.71 -8.65 9.07
C ALA A 220 11.50 -7.80 10.08
N GLY A 221 12.34 -6.87 9.61
CA GLY A 221 13.05 -5.94 10.49
C GLY A 221 12.11 -4.92 11.15
N HIS A 222 11.10 -4.46 10.41
CA HIS A 222 10.10 -3.50 10.87
C HIS A 222 9.26 -4.04 12.04
N ASP A 223 8.80 -5.28 11.94
CA ASP A 223 8.08 -5.99 13.01
C ASP A 223 8.93 -6.01 14.30
N LEU A 224 10.22 -6.36 14.18
CA LEU A 224 11.14 -6.44 15.32
C LEU A 224 11.38 -5.07 15.94
N ASN A 225 11.58 -4.02 15.14
CA ASN A 225 11.69 -2.65 15.63
C ASN A 225 10.44 -2.23 16.43
N HIS A 226 9.24 -2.55 15.95
CA HIS A 226 8.02 -2.19 16.67
C HIS A 226 7.75 -3.07 17.89
N LEU A 227 8.16 -4.33 17.89
CA LEU A 227 8.16 -5.16 19.09
C LEU A 227 9.03 -4.54 20.19
N ASP A 228 10.24 -4.09 19.84
CA ASP A 228 11.12 -3.42 20.81
C ASP A 228 10.52 -2.11 21.34
N GLN A 229 9.81 -1.36 20.49
CA GLN A 229 9.07 -0.17 20.95
C GLN A 229 7.96 -0.53 21.93
N ILE A 230 7.19 -1.59 21.67
CA ILE A 230 6.14 -2.06 22.60
C ILE A 230 6.78 -2.45 23.94
N GLN A 231 7.88 -3.22 23.93
CA GLN A 231 8.57 -3.61 25.15
C GLN A 231 9.13 -2.40 25.92
N ALA A 232 9.70 -1.41 25.21
CA ALA A 232 10.19 -0.19 25.83
C ALA A 232 9.06 0.61 26.50
N ILE A 233 7.86 0.66 25.90
CA ILE A 233 6.69 1.30 26.51
C ILE A 233 6.26 0.57 27.78
N LYS A 234 6.18 -0.77 27.74
CA LYS A 234 5.86 -1.59 28.91
C LYS A 234 6.85 -1.35 30.05
N LYS A 235 8.15 -1.43 29.75
CA LYS A 235 9.23 -1.17 30.73
C LYS A 235 9.12 0.23 31.33
N LYS A 236 8.84 1.25 30.51
CA LYS A 236 8.69 2.63 30.98
C LYS A 236 7.57 2.81 32.00
N PHE A 237 6.48 2.05 31.86
CA PHE A 237 5.30 2.19 32.71
C PHE A 237 5.13 1.07 33.74
N GLY A 238 6.04 0.11 33.81
CA GLY A 238 6.00 -1.00 34.77
C GLY A 238 4.86 -1.99 34.52
N TRP A 239 4.62 -2.38 33.27
CA TRP A 239 3.58 -3.35 32.86
C TRP A 239 4.15 -4.68 32.38
#